data_AF-A0A1B8PHA6-F1
#
_entry.id   AF-A0A1B8PHA6-F1
#
_cell.length_a   1.000
_cell.length_b   1.000
_cell.length_c   1.000
_cell.angle_alpha   90.00
_cell.angle_beta   90.00
_cell.angle_gamma   90.00
#
_symmetry.space_group_name_H-M   'P 1'
#
loop_
_entity.id
_entity.type
_entity.pdbx_description
1 polymer ?
#
loop_
_entity_poly.entity_id
_entity_poly.type
_entity_poly.pdbx_seq_one_letter_code
_entity_poly.pdbx_strand_id
1 'polypeptide(L)'
;MAIPSQLKRYGYHMVIAIDQLFNALTGGAADETLSSRTYRGAILAENPKKRWRVLYRIINGLFFDRNHCKTAYESEISGKQHDERFKAVQHG
;
A
#
# COMPACT_ATOMS: atom_id res chain seq x y z
N MET A 1 -17.53 2.95 -14.39
CA MET A 1 -17.36 2.70 -12.95
C MET A 1 -17.92 3.90 -12.21
N ALA A 2 -18.81 3.69 -11.23
CA ALA A 2 -19.42 4.79 -10.48
C ALA A 2 -18.33 5.66 -9.84
N ILE A 3 -18.36 6.96 -10.11
CA ILE A 3 -17.46 7.94 -9.51
C ILE A 3 -17.62 7.79 -7.98
N PRO A 4 -16.59 7.40 -7.23
CA PRO A 4 -16.72 7.35 -5.78
C PRO A 4 -17.03 8.78 -5.33
N SER A 5 -18.08 8.96 -4.51
CA SER A 5 -18.37 10.25 -3.87
C SER A 5 -17.06 10.87 -3.38
N GLN A 6 -16.81 12.15 -3.66
CA GLN A 6 -15.51 12.81 -3.38
C GLN A 6 -14.99 12.51 -1.96
N LEU A 7 -15.89 12.38 -0.99
CA LEU A 7 -15.61 11.95 0.39
C LEU A 7 -14.94 10.57 0.51
N LYS A 8 -15.37 9.56 -0.27
CA LYS A 8 -14.76 8.22 -0.30
C LYS A 8 -13.34 8.26 -0.86
N ARG A 9 -13.12 9.04 -1.92
CA ARG A 9 -11.79 9.22 -2.51
C ARG A 9 -10.85 9.94 -1.53
N TYR A 10 -11.36 10.98 -0.86
CA TYR A 10 -10.63 11.67 0.19
C TYR A 10 -10.24 10.73 1.35
N GLY A 11 -11.21 9.99 1.90
CA GLY A 11 -10.93 9.02 2.96
C GLY A 11 -9.94 7.93 2.54
N TYR A 12 -10.02 7.46 1.30
CA TYR A 12 -9.05 6.52 0.72
C TYR A 12 -7.62 7.10 0.71
N HIS A 13 -7.45 8.34 0.25
CA HIS A 13 -6.14 9.01 0.27
C HIS A 13 -5.62 9.25 1.69
N MET A 14 -6.49 9.56 2.66
CA MET A 14 -6.08 9.68 4.06
C MET A 14 -5.51 8.36 4.60
N VAL A 15 -6.17 7.24 4.33
CA VAL A 15 -5.68 5.91 4.78
C VAL A 15 -4.34 5.58 4.14
N ILE A 16 -4.17 5.84 2.85
CA ILE A 16 -2.87 5.66 2.16
C ILE A 16 -1.79 6.54 2.78
N ALA A 17 -2.08 7.82 3.00
CA ALA A 17 -1.11 8.75 3.58
C ALA A 17 -0.66 8.30 4.99
N ILE A 18 -1.57 7.76 5.79
CA ILE A 18 -1.26 7.18 7.10
C ILE A 18 -0.36 5.95 6.94
N ASP A 19 -0.66 5.06 6.00
CA ASP A 19 0.13 3.86 5.72
C ASP A 19 1.56 4.22 5.26
N GLN A 20 1.68 5.17 4.33
CA GLN A 20 2.97 5.74 3.87
C GLN A 20 3.74 6.43 5.00
N LEU A 21 3.05 7.17 5.88
CA LEU A 21 3.67 7.80 7.05
C LEU A 21 4.31 6.75 7.96
N PHE A 22 3.61 5.67 8.29
CA PHE A 22 4.18 4.59 9.09
C PHE A 22 5.33 3.87 8.37
N ASN A 23 5.28 3.74 7.04
CA ASN A 23 6.41 3.23 6.28
C ASN A 23 7.64 4.12 6.43
N ALA A 24 7.49 5.43 6.22
CA ALA A 24 8.56 6.41 6.35
C ALA A 24 9.15 6.42 7.77
N LEU A 25 8.31 6.44 8.81
CA LEU A 25 8.73 6.38 10.21
C LEU A 25 9.51 5.10 10.55
N THR A 26 9.26 4.00 9.83
CA THR A 26 9.97 2.72 9.99
C THR A 26 11.12 2.56 8.97
N GLY A 27 11.58 3.67 8.37
CA GLY A 27 12.72 3.70 7.45
C GLY A 27 12.43 3.11 6.08
N GLY A 28 11.19 3.25 5.60
CA GLY A 28 10.78 2.94 4.24
C GLY A 28 10.74 4.18 3.36
N ALA A 29 10.46 3.99 2.07
CA ALA A 29 10.27 5.10 1.14
C ALA A 29 8.93 5.80 1.40
N ALA A 30 8.90 7.13 1.25
CA ALA A 30 7.73 7.94 1.57
C ALA A 30 6.55 7.74 0.59
N ASP A 31 6.84 7.27 -0.61
CA ASP A 31 5.87 6.96 -1.67
C ASP A 31 5.35 5.52 -1.57
N GLU A 32 6.03 4.62 -0.86
CA GLU A 32 5.61 3.23 -0.68
C GLU A 32 4.75 3.06 0.59
N THR A 33 3.61 2.37 0.47
CA THR A 33 2.82 1.95 1.64
C THR A 33 3.53 0.87 2.48
N LEU A 34 3.37 0.91 3.80
CA LEU A 34 3.93 -0.11 4.70
C LEU A 34 3.33 -1.48 4.39
N SER A 35 2.05 -1.52 4.01
CA SER A 35 1.36 -2.73 3.55
C SER A 35 2.04 -3.37 2.33
N SER A 36 2.41 -2.57 1.32
CA SER A 36 3.14 -3.05 0.13
C SER A 36 4.54 -3.56 0.49
N ARG A 37 5.30 -2.78 1.25
CA ARG A 37 6.64 -3.16 1.72
C ARG A 37 6.60 -4.46 2.53
N THR A 38 5.57 -4.61 3.36
CA THR A 38 5.34 -5.81 4.17
C THR A 38 5.10 -7.03 3.30
N TYR A 39 4.28 -6.91 2.24
CA TYR A 39 4.08 -8.00 1.29
C TYR A 39 5.39 -8.42 0.62
N ARG A 40 6.18 -7.46 0.13
CA ARG A 40 7.50 -7.74 -0.46
C ARG A 40 8.42 -8.47 0.51
N GLY A 41 8.52 -7.98 1.74
CA GLY A 41 9.39 -8.57 2.76
C GLY A 41 8.93 -9.92 3.31
N ALA A 42 7.63 -10.22 3.27
CA ALA A 42 7.05 -11.43 3.83
C ALA A 42 6.85 -12.56 2.81
N ILE A 43 6.49 -12.21 1.56
CA ILE A 43 6.06 -13.14 0.52
C ILE A 43 7.05 -13.21 -0.65
N LEU A 44 7.56 -12.07 -1.13
CA LEU A 44 8.41 -12.03 -2.34
C LEU A 44 9.90 -12.16 -2.06
N ALA A 45 10.34 -11.90 -0.82
CA ALA A 45 11.72 -12.07 -0.43
C ALA A 45 12.12 -13.55 -0.42
N GLU A 46 13.28 -13.88 -1.00
CA GLU A 46 13.83 -15.24 -1.05
C GLU A 46 14.02 -15.84 0.36
N ASN A 47 14.48 -15.01 1.30
CA ASN A 47 14.65 -15.37 2.72
C ASN A 47 13.90 -14.37 3.63
N PRO A 48 12.57 -14.53 3.78
CA PRO A 48 11.75 -13.55 4.48
C PRO A 48 11.99 -13.63 5.99
N LYS A 49 12.38 -12.49 6.58
CA LYS A 49 12.60 -12.37 8.04
C LYS A 49 11.28 -12.58 8.79
N LYS A 50 11.32 -13.24 9.95
CA LYS A 50 10.14 -13.52 10.80
C LYS A 50 9.30 -12.27 11.08
N ARG A 51 9.95 -11.12 11.34
CA ARG A 51 9.27 -9.84 11.58
C ARG A 51 8.28 -9.45 10.48
N TRP A 52 8.63 -9.69 9.21
CA TRP A 52 7.78 -9.34 8.08
C TRP A 52 6.58 -10.27 7.97
N ARG A 53 6.76 -11.57 8.22
CA ARG A 53 5.65 -12.54 8.24
C ARG A 53 4.65 -12.25 9.37
N VAL A 54 5.15 -11.81 10.53
CA VAL A 54 4.30 -11.39 11.66
C VAL A 54 3.56 -10.12 11.29
N LEU A 55 4.25 -9.09 10.79
CA LEU A 55 3.63 -7.83 10.38
C LEU A 55 2.58 -8.04 9.28
N TYR A 56 2.83 -8.92 8.31
CA TYR A 56 1.88 -9.30 7.26
C TYR A 56 0.57 -9.85 7.83
N ARG A 57 0.65 -10.74 8.83
CA ARG A 57 -0.54 -11.29 9.51
C ARG A 57 -1.27 -10.22 10.33
N ILE A 58 -0.54 -9.35 11.01
CA ILE A 58 -1.11 -8.27 11.82
C ILE A 58 -1.86 -7.28 10.93
N ILE A 59 -1.24 -6.78 9.85
CA ILE A 59 -1.84 -5.79 8.97
C ILE A 59 -3.09 -6.37 8.27
N ASN A 60 -2.98 -7.55 7.66
CA ASN A 60 -4.15 -8.19 7.05
C ASN A 60 -5.29 -8.46 8.06
N GLY A 61 -4.94 -8.79 9.31
CA GLY A 61 -5.91 -8.96 10.39
C GLY A 61 -6.58 -7.64 10.80
N LEU A 62 -5.82 -6.55 10.91
CA LEU A 62 -6.32 -5.21 11.26
C LEU A 62 -7.34 -4.70 10.24
N PHE A 63 -7.10 -4.96 8.96
CA PHE A 63 -8.01 -4.57 7.87
C PHE A 63 -9.12 -5.59 7.61
N PHE A 64 -9.20 -6.67 8.39
CA PHE A 64 -10.13 -7.78 8.19
C PHE A 64 -10.13 -8.34 6.76
N ASP A 65 -9.01 -8.20 6.05
CA ASP A 65 -8.84 -8.59 4.65
C ASP A 65 -7.52 -9.35 4.50
N ARG A 66 -7.63 -10.64 4.16
CA ARG A 66 -6.49 -11.55 4.00
C ARG A 66 -5.57 -11.17 2.84
N ASN A 67 -6.05 -10.38 1.89
CA ASN A 67 -5.31 -9.96 0.71
C ASN A 67 -4.90 -8.48 0.77
N HIS A 68 -5.14 -7.78 1.88
CA HIS A 68 -4.90 -6.34 1.98
C HIS A 68 -3.48 -5.94 1.55
N CYS A 69 -2.44 -6.55 2.13
CA CYS A 69 -1.06 -6.24 1.77
C CYS A 69 -0.71 -6.63 0.31
N LYS A 70 -1.33 -7.70 -0.23
CA LYS A 70 -1.15 -8.09 -1.64
C LYS A 70 -1.75 -7.05 -2.58
N THR A 71 -2.97 -6.61 -2.29
CA THR A 71 -3.67 -5.59 -3.07
C THR A 71 -2.98 -4.22 -2.96
N ALA A 72 -2.41 -3.89 -1.81
CA ALA A 72 -1.57 -2.70 -1.65
C ALA A 72 -0.36 -2.76 -2.59
N TYR A 73 0.37 -3.88 -2.60
CA TYR A 73 1.51 -4.10 -3.50
C TYR A 73 1.13 -4.01 -4.99
N GLU A 74 0.03 -4.65 -5.40
CA GLU A 74 -0.49 -4.56 -6.78
C GLU A 74 -0.92 -3.12 -7.14
N SER A 75 -1.43 -2.37 -6.17
CA SER A 75 -1.83 -0.97 -6.35
C SER A 75 -0.62 -0.04 -6.51
N GLU A 76 0.50 -0.31 -5.83
CA GLU A 76 1.77 0.39 -6.08
C GLU A 76 2.26 0.14 -7.50
N ILE A 77 2.34 -1.13 -7.92
CA ILE A 77 2.81 -1.51 -9.26
C ILE A 77 1.97 -0.85 -10.36
N SER A 78 0.65 -0.87 -10.20
CA SER A 78 -0.27 -0.29 -11.17
C SER A 78 -0.36 1.24 -11.09
N GLY A 79 0.31 1.88 -10.12
CA GLY A 79 0.19 3.31 -9.87
C GLY A 79 -1.25 3.74 -9.54
N LYS A 80 -2.08 2.83 -9.04
CA LYS A 80 -3.50 3.10 -8.74
C LYS A 80 -3.65 4.15 -7.64
N GLN A 81 -2.65 4.25 -6.78
CA GLN A 81 -2.61 5.19 -5.65
C GLN A 81 -2.34 6.64 -6.10
N HIS A 82 -1.71 6.81 -7.26
CA HIS A 82 -1.32 8.13 -7.78
C HIS A 82 -2.52 8.86 -8.38
N ASP A 83 -2.51 10.19 -8.26
CA ASP A 83 -3.51 11.03 -8.92
C ASP A 83 -3.43 10.85 -10.44
N GLU A 84 -4.59 10.77 -11.08
CA GLU A 84 -4.73 10.57 -12.53
C GLU A 84 -4.03 11.67 -13.32
N ARG A 85 -3.94 12.88 -12.75
CA ARG A 85 -3.21 14.02 -13.33
C ARG A 85 -1.74 13.73 -13.59
N PHE A 86 -1.12 12.88 -12.78
CA PHE A 86 0.30 12.52 -12.92
C PHE A 86 0.52 11.28 -13.80
N LYS A 87 -0.52 10.48 -14.06
CA LYS A 87 -0.41 9.30 -14.94
C LYS A 87 -0.11 9.68 -16.40
N ALA A 88 -0.65 10.81 -16.87
CA ALA A 88 -0.41 11.31 -18.22
C ALA A 88 1.06 11.67 -18.49
N VAL A 89 1.85 11.93 -17.44
CA VAL A 89 3.27 12.33 -17.55
C VAL A 89 4.20 11.10 -17.52
N GLN A 90 3.76 9.96 -16.98
CA GLN A 90 4.59 8.76 -16.84
C GLN A 90 4.61 7.85 -18.08
N HIS A 91 3.76 8.11 -19.07
CA HIS A 91 3.68 7.36 -20.33
C HIS A 91 4.17 8.15 -21.56
N GLY A 92 4.83 9.29 -21.35
CA GLY A 92 5.41 10.15 -22.39
C GLY A 92 6.90 9.91 -22.60
#